data_AF-A0A5S4EN95-F1
#
_entry.id   AF-A0A5S4EN95-F1
#
_cell.length_a   1.000
_cell.length_b   1.000
_cell.length_c   1.000
_cell.angle_alpha   90.00
_cell.angle_beta   90.00
_cell.angle_gamma   90.00
#
_symmetry.space_group_name_H-M   'P 1'
#
loop_
_entity.id
_entity.type
_entity.pdbx_description
1 polymer ?
#
loop_
_entity_poly.entity_id
_entity_poly.type
_entity_poly.pdbx_seq_one_letter_code
_entity_poly.pdbx_strand_id
1 'polypeptide(L)'
;MSLYAALCSHCLFPLHERLKGHDSVAVRKRLEESRRWSADQLADDRTARLREFLVLIGTRVPYYPDLFGCLSFDPRLVRTTDDLSALPLLAKPDIRANVERLKADGHGPLSRYNTGGSSGEPLIFYMGKGRASHDVAAKWRATRWWDVDIGDRELVVWGSPIELGAPDGVRRFRDGLMRGQLLPAFEMSPANLDRFLETSSQFHQ
;
A
#
# COMPACT_ATOMS: atom_id res chain seq x y z
N MET A 1 -17.69 6.33 18.28
CA MET A 1 -16.39 7.05 18.11
C MET A 1 -16.13 8.02 19.26
N SER A 2 -14.93 7.98 19.82
CA SER A 2 -14.46 8.96 20.82
C SER A 2 -14.07 10.30 20.18
N LEU A 3 -14.23 11.41 20.91
CA LEU A 3 -13.71 12.74 20.52
C LEU A 3 -12.20 12.69 20.20
N TYR A 4 -11.46 11.83 20.89
CA TYR A 4 -10.04 11.61 20.64
C TYR A 4 -9.80 10.94 19.28
N ALA A 5 -10.52 9.86 18.98
CA ALA A 5 -10.41 9.16 17.70
C ALA A 5 -10.79 10.09 16.54
N ALA A 6 -11.81 10.94 16.71
CA ALA A 6 -12.17 11.95 15.72
C ALA A 6 -11.03 12.97 15.48
N LEU A 7 -10.40 13.48 16.55
CA LEU A 7 -9.25 14.38 16.43
C LEU A 7 -8.05 13.69 15.72
N CYS A 8 -7.78 12.43 16.08
CA CYS A 8 -6.73 11.64 15.45
C CYS A 8 -6.98 11.42 13.96
N SER A 9 -8.17 10.92 13.60
CA SER A 9 -8.48 10.52 12.23
C SER A 9 -8.73 11.70 11.28
N HIS A 10 -9.18 12.86 11.79
CA HIS A 10 -9.47 14.05 10.96
C HIS A 10 -8.38 15.12 10.97
N CYS A 11 -7.51 15.18 11.99
CA CYS A 11 -6.49 16.22 12.10
C CYS A 11 -5.07 15.67 12.19
N LEU A 12 -4.77 14.89 13.24
CA LEU A 12 -3.38 14.47 13.52
C LEU A 12 -2.83 13.53 12.45
N PHE A 13 -3.59 12.52 12.07
CA PHE A 13 -3.17 11.54 11.08
C PHE A 13 -3.07 12.13 9.67
N PRO A 14 -4.05 12.91 9.16
CA PRO A 14 -3.90 13.61 7.87
C PRO A 14 -2.68 14.52 7.80
N LEU A 15 -2.38 15.26 8.87
CA LEU A 15 -1.20 16.12 8.92
C LEU A 15 0.09 15.29 8.86
N HIS A 16 0.16 14.21 9.65
CA HIS A 16 1.31 13.31 9.67
C HIS A 16 1.56 12.63 8.31
N GLU A 17 0.51 12.16 7.62
CA GLU A 17 0.63 11.59 6.28
C GLU A 17 1.12 12.63 5.26
N ARG A 18 0.59 13.86 5.31
CA ARG A 18 1.06 14.94 4.44
C ARG A 18 2.53 15.28 4.68
N LEU A 19 2.98 15.33 5.93
CA LEU A 19 4.40 15.55 6.28
C LEU A 19 5.32 14.43 5.79
N LYS A 20 4.81 13.20 5.66
CA LYS A 20 5.54 12.06 5.09
C LYS A 20 5.55 12.03 3.57
N GLY A 21 4.77 12.91 2.92
CA GLY A 21 4.54 12.91 1.48
C GLY A 21 3.67 11.73 1.04
N HIS A 22 2.72 11.31 1.88
CA HIS A 22 1.76 10.27 1.55
C HIS A 22 0.41 10.87 1.14
N ASP A 23 -0.22 10.26 0.14
CA ASP A 23 -1.53 10.67 -0.38
C ASP A 23 -2.69 9.87 0.22
N SER A 24 -2.44 9.16 1.33
CA SER A 24 -3.37 8.18 1.94
C SER A 24 -4.77 8.74 2.20
N VAL A 25 -4.88 10.00 2.59
CA VAL A 25 -6.18 10.67 2.85
C VAL A 25 -6.99 10.83 1.57
N ALA A 26 -6.34 11.30 0.49
CA ALA A 26 -6.98 11.49 -0.81
C ALA A 26 -7.39 10.13 -1.41
N VAL A 27 -6.50 9.13 -1.31
CA VAL A 27 -6.79 7.77 -1.75
C VAL A 27 -7.96 7.17 -0.97
N ARG A 28 -8.01 7.34 0.37
CA ARG A 28 -9.12 6.85 1.18
C ARG A 28 -10.45 7.47 0.75
N LYS A 29 -10.50 8.80 0.61
CA LYS A 29 -11.72 9.51 0.21
C LYS A 29 -12.26 8.94 -1.11
N ARG A 30 -11.39 8.78 -2.09
CA ARG A 30 -11.73 8.17 -3.39
C ARG A 30 -12.25 6.74 -3.26
N LEU A 31 -11.59 5.92 -2.42
CA LEU A 31 -12.00 4.53 -2.15
C LEU A 31 -13.35 4.42 -1.41
N GLU A 32 -13.74 5.44 -0.65
CA GLU A 32 -15.06 5.51 0.00
C GLU A 32 -16.14 5.97 -0.97
N GLU A 33 -15.85 6.98 -1.79
CA GLU A 33 -16.75 7.45 -2.86
C GLU A 33 -17.06 6.31 -3.84
N SER A 34 -16.04 5.54 -4.22
CA SER A 34 -16.21 4.42 -5.16
C SER A 34 -17.06 3.26 -4.65
N ARG A 35 -17.37 3.21 -3.34
CA ARG A 35 -18.24 2.17 -2.76
C ARG A 35 -19.68 2.26 -3.27
N ARG A 36 -20.11 3.45 -3.69
CA ARG A 36 -21.49 3.72 -4.14
C ARG A 36 -21.63 3.75 -5.66
N TRP A 37 -20.55 3.49 -6.39
CA TRP A 37 -20.56 3.53 -7.85
C TRP A 37 -21.30 2.33 -8.43
N SER A 38 -22.01 2.59 -9.53
CA SER A 38 -22.53 1.54 -10.41
C SER A 38 -21.40 0.77 -11.09
N ALA A 39 -21.74 -0.37 -11.70
CA ALA A 39 -20.79 -1.16 -12.48
C ALA A 39 -20.17 -0.34 -13.63
N ASP A 40 -20.98 0.47 -14.31
CA ASP A 40 -20.53 1.30 -15.44
C ASP A 40 -19.55 2.39 -14.98
N GLN A 41 -19.89 3.09 -13.88
CA GLN A 41 -18.97 4.09 -13.29
C GLN A 41 -17.63 3.48 -12.87
N LEU A 42 -17.65 2.25 -12.32
CA LEU A 42 -16.43 1.55 -11.94
C LEU A 42 -15.63 1.09 -13.16
N ALA A 43 -16.29 0.69 -14.24
CA ALA A 43 -15.66 0.30 -15.49
C ALA A 43 -14.98 1.51 -16.15
N ASP A 44 -15.67 2.65 -16.24
CA ASP A 44 -15.14 3.88 -16.80
C ASP A 44 -13.92 4.38 -16.01
N ASP A 45 -14.01 4.39 -14.68
CA ASP A 45 -12.90 4.76 -13.80
C ASP A 45 -11.70 3.82 -13.97
N ARG A 46 -11.95 2.50 -14.04
CA ARG A 46 -10.88 1.51 -14.25
C ARG A 46 -10.17 1.76 -15.57
N THR A 47 -10.91 1.98 -16.66
CA THR A 47 -10.35 2.30 -17.98
C THR A 47 -9.54 3.60 -17.94
N ALA A 48 -10.09 4.66 -17.35
CA ALA A 48 -9.42 5.95 -17.27
C ALA A 48 -8.07 5.84 -16.54
N ARG A 49 -8.06 5.20 -15.36
CA ARG A 49 -6.82 4.96 -14.61
C ARG A 49 -5.84 4.06 -15.34
N LEU A 50 -6.34 3.03 -16.03
CA LEU A 50 -5.51 2.13 -16.81
C LEU A 50 -4.79 2.90 -17.90
N ARG A 51 -5.52 3.74 -18.64
CA ARG A 51 -4.96 4.61 -19.67
C ARG A 51 -3.91 5.56 -19.10
N GLU A 52 -4.23 6.25 -18.00
CA GLU A 52 -3.29 7.14 -17.31
C GLU A 52 -2.03 6.41 -16.85
N PHE A 53 -2.17 5.22 -16.29
CA PHE A 53 -1.06 4.38 -15.87
C PHE A 53 -0.18 3.95 -17.05
N LEU A 54 -0.79 3.46 -18.14
CA LEU A 54 -0.08 3.05 -19.35
C LEU A 54 0.66 4.22 -20.02
N VAL A 55 0.05 5.39 -20.08
CA VAL A 55 0.71 6.62 -20.57
C VAL A 55 1.88 7.00 -19.67
N LEU A 56 1.70 6.94 -18.35
CA LEU A 56 2.74 7.27 -17.39
C LEU A 56 3.95 6.34 -17.53
N ILE A 57 3.75 5.03 -17.57
CA ILE A 57 4.87 4.08 -17.71
C ILE A 57 5.51 4.17 -19.10
N GLY A 58 4.72 4.40 -20.15
CA GLY A 58 5.22 4.63 -21.51
C GLY A 58 5.99 5.94 -21.68
N THR A 59 5.93 6.84 -20.70
CA THR A 59 6.70 8.09 -20.69
C THR A 59 7.90 8.02 -19.76
N ARG A 60 7.75 7.37 -18.59
CA ARG A 60 8.75 7.44 -17.52
C ARG A 60 9.52 6.17 -17.29
N VAL A 61 9.09 5.00 -17.74
CA VAL A 61 9.74 3.73 -17.40
C VAL A 61 10.46 3.21 -18.65
N PRO A 62 11.80 3.26 -18.73
CA PRO A 62 12.58 3.01 -19.96
C PRO A 62 12.31 1.67 -20.68
N TYR A 63 11.72 0.69 -20.00
CA TYR A 63 11.30 -0.57 -20.61
C TYR A 63 10.07 -0.43 -21.53
N TYR A 64 9.07 0.38 -21.16
CA TYR A 64 7.77 0.42 -21.84
C TYR A 64 7.72 1.20 -23.16
N PRO A 65 8.44 2.33 -23.36
CA PRO A 65 8.49 3.01 -24.66
C PRO A 65 8.93 2.06 -25.78
N ASP A 66 9.97 1.26 -25.53
CA ASP A 66 10.48 0.27 -26.49
C ASP A 66 9.46 -0.82 -26.77
N LEU A 67 8.84 -1.39 -25.73
CA LEU A 67 7.80 -2.40 -25.87
C LEU A 67 6.61 -1.88 -26.67
N PHE A 68 6.12 -0.69 -26.34
CA PHE A 68 5.00 -0.05 -27.02
C PHE A 68 5.35 0.29 -28.46
N GLY A 69 6.56 0.78 -28.73
CA GLY A 69 7.07 1.04 -30.08
C GLY A 69 7.12 -0.23 -30.94
N CYS A 70 7.70 -1.31 -30.41
CA CYS A 70 7.77 -2.61 -31.09
C CYS A 70 6.40 -3.18 -31.46
N LEU A 71 5.39 -2.95 -30.62
CA LEU A 71 4.02 -3.44 -30.82
C LEU A 71 3.12 -2.44 -31.56
N SER A 72 3.63 -1.25 -31.89
CA SER A 72 2.81 -0.12 -32.36
C SER A 72 1.60 0.16 -31.45
N PHE A 73 1.78 -0.04 -30.14
CA PHE A 73 0.75 0.11 -29.13
C PHE A 73 0.69 1.55 -28.62
N ASP A 74 -0.41 2.26 -28.86
CA ASP A 74 -0.62 3.59 -28.30
C ASP A 74 -1.46 3.52 -27.01
N PRO A 75 -0.87 3.77 -25.83
CA PRO A 75 -1.58 3.68 -24.56
C PRO A 75 -2.73 4.68 -24.44
N ARG A 76 -2.73 5.78 -25.21
CA ARG A 76 -3.80 6.79 -25.20
C ARG A 76 -5.09 6.29 -25.86
N LEU A 77 -4.99 5.28 -26.72
CA LEU A 77 -6.12 4.73 -27.45
C LEU A 77 -6.87 3.63 -26.69
N VAL A 78 -6.38 3.21 -25.53
CA VAL A 78 -7.01 2.19 -24.68
C VAL A 78 -8.39 2.65 -24.22
N ARG A 79 -9.44 1.86 -24.50
CA ARG A 79 -10.85 2.12 -24.17
C ARG A 79 -11.42 1.09 -23.20
N THR A 80 -10.79 -0.07 -23.07
CA THR A 80 -11.25 -1.12 -22.16
C THR A 80 -10.05 -1.87 -21.58
N THR A 81 -10.29 -2.71 -20.57
CA THR A 81 -9.26 -3.62 -20.08
C THR A 81 -8.85 -4.70 -21.08
N ASP A 82 -9.70 -5.00 -22.06
CA ASP A 82 -9.47 -6.05 -23.03
C ASP A 82 -8.36 -5.67 -24.03
N ASP A 83 -8.11 -4.37 -24.20
CA ASP A 83 -7.01 -3.84 -25.01
C ASP A 83 -5.63 -4.25 -24.47
N LEU A 84 -5.54 -4.69 -23.20
CA LEU A 84 -4.32 -5.25 -22.63
C LEU A 84 -3.89 -6.56 -23.28
N SER A 85 -4.79 -7.27 -23.97
CA SER A 85 -4.45 -8.48 -24.73
C SER A 85 -3.45 -8.24 -25.85
N ALA A 86 -3.29 -6.99 -26.31
CA ALA A 86 -2.26 -6.61 -27.27
C ALA A 86 -0.85 -6.57 -26.66
N LEU A 87 -0.72 -6.58 -25.33
CA LEU A 87 0.57 -6.58 -24.63
C LEU A 87 0.95 -8.00 -24.20
N PRO A 88 2.24 -8.38 -24.30
CA PRO A 88 2.70 -9.66 -23.79
C PRO A 88 2.64 -9.70 -22.26
N LEU A 89 2.50 -10.91 -21.72
CA LEU A 89 2.62 -11.14 -20.29
C LEU A 89 4.07 -10.91 -19.83
N LEU A 90 4.23 -10.15 -18.74
CA LEU A 90 5.55 -9.88 -18.15
C LEU A 90 5.95 -11.02 -17.20
N ALA A 91 6.94 -11.83 -17.60
CA ALA A 91 7.38 -12.97 -16.81
C ALA A 91 8.56 -12.61 -15.88
N LYS A 92 8.81 -13.49 -14.88
CA LYS A 92 9.93 -13.31 -13.94
C LYS A 92 11.29 -13.12 -14.64
N PRO A 93 11.64 -13.87 -15.71
CA PRO A 93 12.91 -13.68 -16.41
C PRO A 93 13.02 -12.29 -17.05
N ASP A 94 11.94 -11.77 -17.63
CA ASP A 94 11.92 -10.43 -18.25
C ASP A 94 12.19 -9.35 -17.21
N ILE A 95 11.56 -9.47 -16.04
CA ILE A 95 11.77 -8.55 -14.92
C ILE A 95 13.22 -8.58 -14.46
N ARG A 96 13.81 -9.78 -14.30
CA ARG A 96 15.22 -9.94 -13.88
C ARG A 96 16.19 -9.35 -14.89
N ALA A 97 15.93 -9.52 -16.18
CA ALA A 97 16.77 -8.98 -17.24
C ALA A 97 16.66 -7.44 -17.36
N ASN A 98 15.55 -6.85 -16.89
CA ASN A 98 15.23 -5.44 -17.08
C ASN A 98 15.08 -4.64 -15.78
N VAL A 99 15.59 -5.14 -14.64
CA VAL A 99 15.37 -4.55 -13.30
C VAL A 99 15.60 -3.04 -13.26
N GLU A 100 16.71 -2.56 -13.80
CA GLU A 100 17.04 -1.13 -13.81
C GLU A 100 16.14 -0.34 -14.78
N ARG A 101 15.83 -0.92 -15.94
CA ARG A 101 14.95 -0.32 -16.96
C ARG A 101 13.48 -0.28 -16.56
N LEU A 102 13.09 -1.07 -15.57
CA LEU A 102 11.74 -1.06 -15.00
C LEU A 102 11.56 -0.01 -13.89
N LYS A 103 12.61 0.75 -13.56
CA LYS A 103 12.51 1.90 -12.66
C LYS A 103 12.13 3.14 -13.46
N ALA A 104 11.20 3.93 -12.94
CA ALA A 104 10.75 5.15 -13.59
C ALA A 104 11.81 6.26 -13.48
N ASP A 105 12.05 7.01 -14.54
CA ASP A 105 12.89 8.21 -14.54
C ASP A 105 12.37 9.24 -13.53
N GLY A 106 13.31 9.83 -12.79
CA GLY A 106 12.98 10.73 -11.68
C GLY A 106 12.23 10.04 -10.54
N HIS A 107 12.33 8.70 -10.41
CA HIS A 107 11.81 8.02 -9.23
C HIS A 107 12.47 8.62 -7.98
N GLY A 108 11.67 8.82 -6.93
CA GLY A 108 12.18 9.15 -5.61
C GLY A 108 12.91 7.97 -4.96
N PRO A 109 13.10 7.96 -3.64
CA PRO A 109 13.70 6.83 -2.94
C PRO A 109 12.88 5.55 -3.19
N LEU A 110 13.58 4.48 -3.54
CA LEU A 110 13.02 3.15 -3.76
C LEU A 110 13.52 2.19 -2.69
N SER A 111 12.61 1.39 -2.15
CA SER A 111 12.95 0.31 -1.23
C SER A 111 13.01 -1.01 -2.01
N ARG A 112 14.07 -1.78 -1.82
CA ARG A 112 14.26 -3.09 -2.43
C ARG A 112 13.43 -4.14 -1.68
N TYR A 113 12.72 -4.96 -2.43
CA TYR A 113 11.94 -6.09 -1.94
C TYR A 113 12.27 -7.36 -2.70
N ASN A 114 12.04 -8.49 -2.05
CA ASN A 114 12.20 -9.80 -2.63
C ASN A 114 10.91 -10.60 -2.40
N THR A 115 10.50 -11.38 -3.39
CA THR A 115 9.43 -12.37 -3.19
C THR A 115 9.98 -13.58 -2.45
N GLY A 116 9.21 -14.11 -1.48
CA GLY A 116 9.46 -15.45 -0.93
C GLY A 116 8.92 -16.48 -1.93
N GLY A 117 9.73 -17.45 -2.34
CA GLY A 117 9.34 -18.40 -3.37
C GLY A 117 9.70 -19.83 -3.00
N SER A 118 8.70 -20.72 -3.03
CA SER A 118 8.88 -22.19 -2.97
C SER A 118 9.72 -22.75 -4.12
N SER A 119 9.88 -21.99 -5.21
CA SER A 119 10.70 -22.32 -6.39
C SER A 119 12.19 -21.95 -6.26
N GLY A 120 12.66 -21.55 -5.07
CA GLY A 120 14.08 -21.32 -4.77
C GLY A 120 14.68 -19.99 -5.28
N GLU A 121 14.13 -19.37 -6.31
CA GLU A 121 14.68 -18.13 -6.86
C GLU A 121 13.82 -16.88 -6.58
N PRO A 122 14.20 -16.05 -5.60
CA PRO A 122 13.47 -14.83 -5.27
C PRO A 122 13.49 -13.83 -6.43
N LEU A 123 12.34 -13.23 -6.73
CA LEU A 123 12.24 -12.06 -7.61
C LEU A 123 12.55 -10.79 -6.82
N ILE A 124 13.53 -10.02 -7.29
CA ILE A 124 13.88 -8.70 -6.76
C ILE A 124 13.03 -7.65 -7.47
N PHE A 125 12.41 -6.75 -6.71
CA PHE A 125 11.68 -5.61 -7.23
C PHE A 125 11.80 -4.41 -6.29
N TYR A 126 11.34 -3.25 -6.75
CA TYR A 126 11.48 -2.00 -6.00
C TYR A 126 10.11 -1.34 -5.81
N MET A 127 9.88 -0.76 -4.64
CA MET A 127 8.64 -0.05 -4.34
C MET A 127 8.93 1.39 -3.91
N GLY A 128 8.17 2.33 -4.47
CA GLY A 128 8.13 3.72 -4.04
C GLY A 128 7.03 4.00 -3.00
N LYS A 129 7.04 5.22 -2.44
CA LYS A 129 6.12 5.63 -1.37
C LYS A 129 4.63 5.60 -1.74
N GLY A 130 4.29 5.72 -3.03
CA GLY A 130 2.90 5.70 -3.48
C GLY A 130 2.16 4.41 -3.10
N ARG A 131 2.85 3.26 -3.10
CA ARG A 131 2.27 1.98 -2.65
C ARG A 131 1.88 2.02 -1.17
N ALA A 132 2.77 2.54 -0.32
CA ALA A 132 2.50 2.66 1.11
C ALA A 132 1.26 3.51 1.38
N SER A 133 1.08 4.61 0.64
CA SER A 133 -0.10 5.46 0.77
C SER A 133 -1.40 4.71 0.47
N HIS A 134 -1.40 3.88 -0.58
CA HIS A 134 -2.56 3.09 -0.96
C HIS A 134 -2.85 1.96 0.05
N ASP A 135 -1.82 1.28 0.57
CA ASP A 135 -2.00 0.23 1.58
C ASP A 135 -2.59 0.80 2.88
N VAL A 136 -2.07 1.95 3.33
CA VAL A 136 -2.60 2.69 4.49
C VAL A 136 -4.05 3.09 4.28
N ALA A 137 -4.37 3.68 3.14
CA ALA A 137 -5.74 4.09 2.80
C ALA A 137 -6.72 2.91 2.76
N ALA A 138 -6.29 1.79 2.18
CA ALA A 138 -7.10 0.57 2.08
C ALA A 138 -7.33 -0.06 3.45
N LYS A 139 -6.29 -0.18 4.30
CA LYS A 139 -6.42 -0.65 5.69
C LYS A 139 -7.39 0.25 6.44
N TRP A 140 -7.18 1.56 6.40
CA TRP A 140 -8.02 2.54 7.11
C TRP A 140 -9.49 2.45 6.70
N ARG A 141 -9.79 2.29 5.40
CA ARG A 141 -11.17 2.06 4.95
C ARG A 141 -11.74 0.74 5.49
N ALA A 142 -10.95 -0.34 5.44
CA ALA A 142 -11.41 -1.67 5.83
C ALA A 142 -11.69 -1.79 7.33
N THR A 143 -10.87 -1.19 8.19
CA THR A 143 -11.10 -1.22 9.65
C THR A 143 -12.39 -0.50 10.03
N ARG A 144 -12.74 0.58 9.33
CA ARG A 144 -14.00 1.31 9.55
C ARG A 144 -15.26 0.50 9.21
N TRP A 145 -15.15 -0.59 8.45
CA TRP A 145 -16.28 -1.51 8.27
C TRP A 145 -16.66 -2.23 9.56
N TRP A 146 -15.74 -2.29 10.53
CA TRP A 146 -15.93 -2.84 11.86
C TRP A 146 -16.02 -1.76 12.95
N ASP A 147 -16.34 -0.52 12.56
CA ASP A 147 -16.40 0.65 13.46
C ASP A 147 -15.08 0.94 14.21
N VAL A 148 -13.94 0.53 13.62
CA VAL A 148 -12.60 0.82 14.13
C VAL A 148 -11.92 1.88 13.26
N ASP A 149 -11.56 3.00 13.88
CA ASP A 149 -10.92 4.14 13.23
C ASP A 149 -9.52 4.42 13.79
N ILE A 150 -8.77 5.28 13.10
CA ILE A 150 -7.46 5.73 13.55
C ILE A 150 -7.62 6.51 14.88
N GLY A 151 -6.87 6.08 15.89
CA GLY A 151 -6.93 6.65 17.23
C GLY A 151 -7.85 5.89 18.20
N ASP A 152 -8.59 4.89 17.72
CA ASP A 152 -9.16 3.86 18.60
C ASP A 152 -8.06 2.95 19.14
N ARG A 153 -8.32 2.28 20.27
CA ARG A 153 -7.36 1.33 20.86
C ARG A 153 -7.28 0.10 19.95
N GLU A 154 -6.13 -0.13 19.33
CA GLU A 154 -5.89 -1.26 18.42
C GLU A 154 -4.73 -2.12 18.96
N LEU A 155 -4.98 -3.43 19.11
CA LEU A 155 -3.92 -4.41 19.34
C LEU A 155 -3.74 -5.23 18.06
N VAL A 156 -2.57 -5.10 17.43
CA VAL A 156 -2.23 -5.81 16.20
C VAL A 156 -1.27 -6.94 16.51
N VAL A 157 -1.66 -8.18 16.26
CA VAL A 157 -0.75 -9.33 16.34
C VAL A 157 -0.28 -9.64 14.93
N TRP A 158 1.01 -9.44 14.64
CA TRP A 158 1.52 -9.63 13.27
C TRP A 158 2.99 -10.03 13.23
N GLY A 159 3.33 -10.94 12.32
CA GLY A 159 4.69 -11.43 12.12
C GLY A 159 5.45 -10.61 11.09
N SER A 160 5.75 -9.34 11.37
CA SER A 160 6.54 -8.52 10.46
C SER A 160 7.82 -8.00 11.10
N PRO A 161 8.98 -8.11 10.42
CA PRO A 161 10.25 -7.50 10.85
C PRO A 161 10.28 -5.97 10.61
N ILE A 162 9.13 -5.29 10.65
CA ILE A 162 9.03 -3.81 10.63
C ILE A 162 9.73 -3.18 11.86
N GLU A 163 10.15 -3.99 12.83
CA GLU A 163 10.72 -3.54 14.10
C GLU A 163 12.16 -3.00 14.03
N LEU A 164 12.85 -3.05 12.88
CA LEU A 164 14.30 -2.81 12.83
C LEU A 164 14.75 -1.41 12.36
N GLY A 165 13.85 -0.48 12.03
CA GLY A 165 14.23 0.72 11.24
C GLY A 165 13.96 2.12 11.79
N ALA A 166 13.09 2.30 12.79
CA ALA A 166 12.74 3.63 13.31
C ALA A 166 13.31 3.84 14.71
N PRO A 167 13.87 5.02 15.07
CA PRO A 167 14.30 5.29 16.43
C PRO A 167 13.16 5.08 17.42
N ASP A 168 13.40 4.27 18.45
CA ASP A 168 12.37 3.78 19.38
C ASP A 168 11.50 4.87 19.99
N GLY A 169 12.04 6.07 20.22
CA GLY A 169 11.30 7.20 20.80
C GLY A 169 10.19 7.75 19.88
N VAL A 170 10.46 7.91 18.58
CA VAL A 170 9.48 8.42 17.62
C VAL A 170 8.36 7.39 17.39
N ARG A 171 8.73 6.11 17.38
CA ARG A 171 7.78 5.00 17.30
C ARG A 171 6.87 4.98 18.53
N ARG A 172 7.43 4.99 19.75
CA ARG A 172 6.64 4.97 20.99
C ARG A 172 5.71 6.17 21.10
N PHE A 173 6.16 7.36 20.69
CA PHE A 173 5.31 8.54 20.64
C PHE A 173 4.17 8.38 19.63
N ARG A 174 4.47 7.92 18.41
CA ARG A 174 3.45 7.66 17.37
C ARG A 174 2.43 6.60 17.83
N ASP A 175 2.92 5.49 18.36
CA ASP A 175 2.11 4.34 18.77
C ASP A 175 1.23 4.70 19.98
N GLY A 176 1.76 5.48 20.92
CA GLY A 176 0.98 6.07 22.02
C GLY A 176 -0.06 7.09 21.53
N LEU A 177 0.30 7.97 20.60
CA LEU A 177 -0.62 8.95 20.01
C LEU A 177 -1.74 8.28 19.20
N MET A 178 -1.44 7.20 18.48
CA MET A 178 -2.42 6.47 17.67
C MET A 178 -3.09 5.32 18.43
N ARG A 179 -2.77 5.14 19.73
CA ARG A 179 -3.27 4.07 20.62
C ARG A 179 -3.16 2.66 20.03
N GLY A 180 -2.15 2.44 19.19
CA GLY A 180 -1.90 1.17 18.51
C GLY A 180 -0.72 0.46 19.14
N GLN A 181 -0.89 -0.83 19.48
CA GLN A 181 0.19 -1.68 19.96
C GLN A 181 0.37 -2.87 19.02
N LEU A 182 1.61 -3.10 18.56
CA LEU A 182 1.99 -4.26 17.76
C LEU A 182 2.60 -5.32 18.68
N LEU A 183 2.08 -6.54 18.62
CA LEU A 183 2.68 -7.70 19.26
C LEU A 183 3.32 -8.60 18.19
N PRO A 184 4.65 -8.86 18.24
CA PRO A 184 5.33 -9.67 17.25
C PRO A 184 4.83 -11.13 17.30
N ALA A 185 4.20 -11.60 16.23
CA ALA A 185 3.69 -12.98 16.19
C ALA A 185 4.81 -14.05 16.20
N PHE A 186 6.05 -13.67 15.86
CA PHE A 186 7.22 -14.55 15.95
C PHE A 186 7.59 -14.93 17.39
N GLU A 187 7.16 -14.14 18.37
CA GLU A 187 7.37 -14.41 19.79
C GLU A 187 6.22 -15.22 20.43
N MET A 188 5.24 -15.71 19.65
CA MET A 188 4.15 -16.52 20.18
C MET A 188 4.66 -17.91 20.60
N SER A 189 5.12 -18.01 21.83
CA SER A 189 5.39 -19.25 22.55
C SER A 189 4.32 -19.46 23.63
N PRO A 190 4.11 -20.70 24.12
CA PRO A 190 3.22 -20.95 25.25
C PRO A 190 3.53 -20.07 26.47
N ALA A 191 4.81 -19.76 26.70
CA ALA A 191 5.26 -18.91 27.81
C ALA A 191 4.92 -17.41 27.62
N ASN A 192 4.76 -16.95 26.38
CA ASN A 192 4.42 -15.57 26.09
C ASN A 192 2.91 -15.37 25.94
N LEU A 193 2.12 -16.44 25.74
CA LEU A 193 0.69 -16.34 25.49
C LEU A 193 -0.06 -15.59 26.60
N ASP A 194 0.31 -15.83 27.86
CA ASP A 194 -0.28 -15.16 29.03
C ASP A 194 -0.07 -13.63 28.97
N ARG A 195 1.12 -13.17 28.56
CA ARG A 195 1.41 -11.73 28.35
C ARG A 195 0.54 -11.13 27.24
N PHE A 196 0.27 -11.87 26.16
CA PHE A 196 -0.62 -11.42 25.09
C PHE A 196 -2.08 -11.32 25.58
N LEU A 197 -2.53 -12.28 26.39
CA LEU A 197 -3.87 -12.30 26.98
C LEU A 197 -4.09 -11.16 28.00
N GLU A 198 -3.10 -10.90 28.86
CA GLU A 198 -3.11 -9.76 29.79
C GLU A 198 -3.18 -8.43 29.04
N THR A 199 -2.37 -8.27 28.00
CA THR A 199 -2.37 -7.05 27.17
C THR A 199 -3.71 -6.87 26.47
N SER A 200 -4.28 -7.94 25.90
CA SER A 200 -5.61 -7.90 25.27
C SER A 200 -6.71 -7.47 26.25
N SER A 201 -6.65 -7.95 27.49
CA SER A 201 -7.63 -7.61 28.54
C SER A 201 -7.63 -6.11 28.90
N GLN A 202 -6.49 -5.43 28.78
CA GLN A 202 -6.38 -3.98 29.01
C GLN A 202 -6.97 -3.12 27.89
N PHE A 203 -7.14 -3.69 26.70
CA PHE A 203 -7.75 -3.01 25.54
C PHE A 203 -9.28 -3.16 25.51
N HIS A 204 -9.84 -4.13 26.24
CA HIS A 204 -11.28 -4.37 26.32
C HIS A 204 -12.03 -3.49 27.33
N GLN A 205 -11.31 -2.79 28.22
CA GLN A 205 -11.82 -1.79 29.17
C GLN A 205 -11.72 -0.36 28.59
#